data_AF-A0A1V5R795-F1
#
_entry.id   AF-A0A1V5R795-F1
#
_cell.length_a   1.000
_cell.length_b   1.000
_cell.length_c   1.000
_cell.angle_alpha   90.00
_cell.angle_beta   90.00
_cell.angle_gamma   90.00
#
_symmetry.space_group_name_H-M   'P 1'
#
loop_
_entity.id
_entity.type
_entity.pdbx_description
1 polymer ?
#
loop_
_entity_poly.entity_id
_entity_poly.type
_entity_poly.pdbx_seq_one_letter_code
_entity_poly.pdbx_strand_id
1 'polypeptide(L)' 'MARFAPVVGDDVAAARQARHVTILGDLSAVDAAVEQGLRADGAQVQRIAAQYAATLNRLIEEGRPY' A
#
# COMPACT_ATOMS: atom_id res chain seq x y z
N MET A 1 8.60 -22.47 5.45
CA MET A 1 7.65 -21.53 4.84
C MET A 1 8.21 -20.13 4.96
N ALA A 2 8.21 -19.33 3.88
CA ALA A 2 8.55 -17.92 3.99
C ALA A 2 7.46 -17.22 4.83
N ARG A 3 7.86 -16.58 5.93
CA ARG A 3 6.94 -15.77 6.74
C ARG A 3 6.49 -14.58 5.87
N PHE A 4 5.21 -14.25 5.93
CA PHE A 4 4.70 -13.03 5.31
C PHE A 4 5.50 -11.83 5.83
N ALA A 5 6.19 -11.14 4.91
CA ALA A 5 7.07 -10.01 5.19
C ALA A 5 6.78 -8.93 4.14
N PRO A 6 5.73 -8.11 4.34
CA PRO A 6 5.39 -7.07 3.39
C PRO A 6 6.47 -5.99 3.38
N VAL A 7 6.77 -5.45 2.20
CA VAL A 7 7.57 -4.22 2.07
C VAL A 7 6.61 -3.06 2.30
N VAL A 8 6.89 -2.23 3.31
CA VAL A 8 6.10 -1.04 3.64
C VAL A 8 6.95 0.19 3.34
N GLY A 9 6.39 1.14 2.59
CA GLY A 9 7.06 2.36 2.19
C GLY A 9 6.24 3.15 1.17
N ASP A 10 6.84 4.22 0.68
CA ASP A 10 6.29 5.16 -0.30
C ASP A 10 6.97 5.07 -1.68
N ASP A 11 7.95 4.18 -1.84
CA ASP A 11 8.63 3.96 -3.11
C ASP A 11 7.79 3.14 -4.11
N VAL A 12 7.32 3.82 -5.15
CA VAL A 12 6.58 3.21 -6.26
C VAL A 12 7.41 2.17 -7.01
N ALA A 13 8.73 2.35 -7.12
CA ALA A 13 9.57 1.39 -7.84
C ALA A 13 9.64 0.04 -7.12
N ALA A 14 9.71 0.06 -5.78
CA ALA A 14 9.58 -1.14 -4.97
C ALA A 14 8.18 -1.77 -5.11
N ALA A 15 7.12 -0.96 -5.12
CA ALA A 15 5.74 -1.45 -5.28
C ALA A 15 5.51 -2.17 -6.62
N ARG A 16 6.17 -1.74 -7.70
CA ARG A 16 6.08 -2.37 -9.03
C ARG A 16 6.61 -3.81 -9.07
N GLN A 17 7.47 -4.20 -8.14
CA GLN A 17 8.00 -5.56 -8.07
C GLN A 17 7.08 -6.50 -7.28
N ALA A 18 6.05 -5.97 -6.62
CA ALA A 18 5.13 -6.74 -5.80
C ALA A 18 3.98 -7.35 -6.62
N ARG A 19 3.58 -8.57 -6.27
CA ARG A 19 2.37 -9.20 -6.86
C ARG A 19 1.07 -8.60 -6.32
N HIS A 20 1.09 -8.12 -5.07
CA HIS A 20 -0.04 -7.50 -4.42
C HIS A 20 0.41 -6.16 -3.83
N VAL A 21 -0.34 -5.10 -4.10
CA VAL A 21 -0.07 -3.76 -3.57
C VAL A 21 -1.31 -3.26 -2.84
N THR A 22 -1.12 -2.87 -1.58
CA THR A 22 -2.13 -2.18 -0.79
C THR A 22 -1.76 -0.71 -0.69
N ILE A 23 -2.59 0.16 -1.28
CA ILE A 23 -2.43 1.60 -1.16
C ILE A 23 -3.28 2.08 0.02
N LEU A 24 -2.65 2.82 0.92
CA LEU A 24 -3.29 3.45 2.07
C LEU A 24 -3.43 4.94 1.79
N GLY A 25 -4.66 5.43 1.66
CA GLY A 25 -4.93 6.86 1.45
C GLY A 25 -5.67 7.17 0.15
N ASP A 26 -5.95 8.45 -0.04
CA ASP A 26 -6.70 8.95 -1.19
C ASP A 26 -5.81 9.23 -2.41
N LEU A 27 -6.43 9.75 -3.48
CA LEU A 27 -5.77 10.07 -4.73
C LEU A 27 -4.78 11.24 -4.64
N SER A 28 -4.76 12.00 -3.53
CA SER A 28 -3.76 13.04 -3.31
C SER A 28 -2.42 12.47 -2.88
N ALA A 29 -2.43 11.33 -2.16
CA ALA A 29 -1.22 10.65 -1.71
C ALA A 29 -0.63 9.73 -2.79
N VAL A 30 -1.50 9.02 -3.53
CA VAL A 30 -1.10 8.20 -4.67
C VAL A 30 -2.09 8.46 -5.79
N ASP A 31 -1.64 9.11 -6.85
CA ASP A 31 -2.51 9.47 -7.96
C ASP A 31 -3.07 8.24 -8.71
N ALA A 32 -4.09 8.49 -9.54
CA ALA A 32 -4.72 7.43 -10.32
C ALA A 32 -3.79 6.82 -11.37
N ALA A 33 -2.79 7.57 -11.86
CA ALA A 33 -1.87 7.11 -12.89
C ALA A 33 -0.87 6.09 -12.34
N VAL A 34 -0.37 6.30 -11.13
CA VAL A 34 0.46 5.35 -10.38
C VAL A 34 -0.32 4.06 -10.12
N GLU A 35 -1.57 4.18 -9.66
CA GLU A 35 -2.42 3.02 -9.40
C GLU A 35 -2.70 2.21 -10.68
N GLN A 36 -2.98 2.89 -11.79
CA GLN A 36 -3.15 2.24 -13.09
C GLN A 36 -1.86 1.60 -13.60
N GLY A 37 -0.71 2.25 -13.42
CA GLY A 37 0.60 1.71 -13.79
C GLY A 37 0.89 0.39 -13.06
N LEU A 38 0.67 0.34 -11.75
CA LEU A 38 0.85 -0.88 -10.96
C LEU A 38 -0.05 -2.04 -11.45
N ARG A 39 -1.30 -1.74 -11.82
CA ARG A 39 -2.19 -2.75 -12.40
C ARG A 39 -1.72 -3.22 -13.78
N ALA A 40 -1.24 -2.30 -14.61
CA ALA A 40 -0.72 -2.61 -15.93
C ALA A 40 0.54 -3.50 -15.85
N ASP A 41 1.34 -3.32 -14.79
CA ASP A 41 2.50 -4.17 -14.47
C ASP A 41 2.11 -5.56 -13.93
N GLY A 42 0.80 -5.84 -13.81
CA GLY A 42 0.26 -7.14 -13.41
C GLY A 42 0.04 -7.30 -11.91
N ALA A 43 0.23 -6.24 -11.11
CA ALA A 43 -0.03 -6.30 -9.68
C ALA A 43 -1.54 -6.27 -9.39
N GLN A 44 -1.96 -7.04 -8.38
CA GLN A 44 -3.29 -6.88 -7.80
C GLN A 44 -3.27 -5.69 -6.84
N VAL A 45 -3.93 -4.60 -7.23
CA VAL A 45 -3.94 -3.35 -6.46
C VAL A 45 -5.26 -3.16 -5.73
N GLN A 46 -5.17 -3.03 -4.41
CA GLN A 46 -6.29 -2.66 -3.53
C GLN A 46 -5.99 -1.32 -2.86
N ARG A 47 -6.89 -0.35 -3.00
CA ARG A 47 -6.83 0.90 -2.26
C ARG A 47 -7.77 0.84 -1.07
N ILE A 48 -7.27 1.23 0.10
CA ILE A 48 -8.05 1.40 1.31
C ILE A 48 -8.20 2.91 1.55
N ALA A 49 -9.45 3.37 1.62
CA ALA A 49 -9.80 4.79 1.69
C ALA A 49 -9.20 5.49 2.93
N ALA A 50 -9.01 6.80 2.82
CA ALA A 50 -8.26 7.63 3.77
C ALA A 50 -8.69 7.49 5.23
N GLN A 51 -9.98 7.29 5.52
CA GLN A 51 -10.47 7.11 6.90
C GLN A 51 -9.86 5.89 7.60
N TYR A 52 -9.52 4.84 6.85
CA TYR A 52 -8.89 3.64 7.39
C TYR A 52 -7.36 3.76 7.40
N ALA A 53 -6.77 4.49 6.45
CA ALA A 53 -5.34 4.79 6.44
C ALA A 53 -4.93 5.59 7.69
N ALA A 54 -5.72 6.59 8.08
CA ALA A 54 -5.51 7.34 9.31
C ALA A 54 -5.56 6.46 10.56
N THR A 55 -6.46 5.47 10.59
CA THR A 55 -6.59 4.53 11.69
C THR A 55 -5.40 3.57 11.75
N LEU A 56 -4.95 3.06 10.61
CA LEU A 56 -3.79 2.18 10.53
C LEU A 56 -2.49 2.90 10.92
N ASN A 57 -2.29 4.14 10.46
CA ASN A 57 -1.13 4.95 10.85
C ASN A 57 -1.09 5.16 12.36
N ARG A 58 -2.22 5.52 12.98
CA ARG A 58 -2.33 5.62 14.45
C ARG A 58 -1.94 4.30 15.14
N LEU A 59 -2.43 3.16 14.66
CA LEU A 59 -2.12 1.85 15.26
C LEU A 59 -0.64 1.48 15.15
N ILE A 60 0.02 1.84 14.04
CA ILE A 60 1.46 1.67 13.84
C ILE A 60 2.25 2.56 14.82
N GLU A 61 1.87 3.84 14.94
CA GLU A 61 2.47 4.80 15.88
C GLU A 61 2.33 4.34 17.34
N GLU A 62 1.20 3.72 17.69
CA GLU A 62 0.93 3.17 19.01
C GLU A 62 1.70 1.87 19.31
N GLY A 63 2.48 1.35 18.34
CA GLY A 63 3.29 0.15 18.51
C GLY A 63 2.48 -1.12 18.78
N ARG A 64 1.17 -1.12 18.45
CA ARG A 64 0.31 -2.27 18.67
C ARG A 64 0.57 -3.33 17.60
N PRO A 65 0.95 -4.57 17.98
CA PRO A 65 1.10 -5.65 17.02
C PRO A 65 -0.28 -6.00 16.47
N TYR A 66 -0.37 -6.09 15.15
CA TYR A 66 -1.51 -6.61 14.40
C TYR A 66 -1.42 -8.14 14.27
#